data_AF-A0A4W5KY94-F1
#
_entry.id   AF-A0A4W5KY94-F1
#
_cell.length_a   1.000
_cell.length_b   1.000
_cell.length_c   1.000
_cell.angle_alpha   90.00
_cell.angle_beta   90.00
_cell.angle_gamma   90.00
#
_symmetry.space_group_name_H-M   'P 1'
#
loop_
_entity.id
_entity.type
_entity.pdbx_description
1 polymer ?
#
loop_
_entity_poly.entity_id
_entity_poly.type
_entity_poly.pdbx_seq_one_letter_code
_entity_poly.pdbx_strand_id
1 'polypeptide(L)'
;MSGMVRFFIFVVGNTLGAHVDLTRHLVIRGGCTEVMSQEESDVIMAFCPIVSRAGTDIEAALQQIPAGKPIILVVLHHTFNPDYTVPDSSRLVTRGDVILTVDCLFHESQGLLECHRNEAAVKEVLNKLNIHR
;
A
#
# COMPACT_ATOMS: atom_id res chain seq x y z
N MET A 1 -11.07 11.94 -20.43
CA MET A 1 -10.13 10.87 -20.88
C MET A 1 -9.82 10.03 -19.65
N SER A 2 -10.39 8.84 -19.50
CA SER A 2 -10.05 7.95 -18.38
C SER A 2 -8.82 7.15 -18.77
N GLY A 3 -7.63 7.75 -18.62
CA GLY A 3 -6.38 7.02 -18.74
C GLY A 3 -6.24 5.99 -17.62
N MET A 4 -5.46 4.94 -17.86
CA MET A 4 -5.08 3.97 -16.84
C MET A 4 -4.11 4.63 -15.86
N VAL A 5 -4.36 4.51 -14.56
CA VAL A 5 -3.45 5.01 -13.52
C VAL A 5 -2.21 4.12 -13.47
N ARG A 6 -1.03 4.72 -13.58
CA ARG A 6 0.25 4.02 -13.51
C ARG A 6 0.80 4.14 -12.10
N PHE A 7 1.09 3.02 -11.45
CA PHE A 7 1.74 3.01 -10.15
C PHE A 7 3.14 2.41 -10.23
N PHE A 8 4.08 3.01 -9.51
CA PHE A 8 5.40 2.43 -9.27
C PHE A 8 5.43 1.82 -7.86
N ILE A 9 5.92 0.58 -7.75
CA ILE A 9 6.05 -0.11 -6.46
C ILE A 9 7.35 0.31 -5.79
N PHE A 10 7.26 0.74 -4.54
CA PHE A 10 8.42 1.00 -3.69
C PHE A 10 8.30 0.18 -2.40
N VAL A 11 9.20 -0.77 -2.16
CA VAL A 11 9.13 -1.64 -0.98
C VAL A 11 10.22 -1.25 0.01
N VAL A 12 9.84 -0.96 1.26
CA VAL A 12 10.79 -0.73 2.35
C VAL A 12 10.81 -1.95 3.25
N GLY A 13 11.84 -2.80 3.10
CA GLY A 13 11.99 -4.02 3.88
C GLY A 13 11.42 -5.27 3.17
N ASN A 14 11.12 -6.32 3.94
CA ASN A 14 10.65 -7.59 3.41
C ASN A 14 9.16 -7.79 3.69
N THR A 15 8.38 -7.88 2.63
CA THR A 15 6.91 -8.04 2.68
C THR A 15 6.46 -9.47 2.36
N LEU A 16 7.40 -10.39 2.11
CA LEU A 16 7.12 -11.79 1.79
C LEU A 16 6.15 -11.98 0.61
N GLY A 17 6.20 -11.07 -0.36
CA GLY A 17 5.35 -11.12 -1.56
C GLY A 17 3.96 -10.48 -1.39
N ALA A 18 3.55 -10.08 -0.17
CA ALA A 18 2.22 -9.49 0.06
C ALA A 18 1.95 -8.22 -0.78
N HIS A 19 3.01 -7.47 -1.12
CA HIS A 19 2.91 -6.32 -2.02
C HIS A 19 2.44 -6.72 -3.43
N VAL A 20 2.90 -7.86 -3.95
CA VAL A 20 2.52 -8.41 -5.26
C VAL A 20 1.05 -8.82 -5.25
N ASP A 21 0.61 -9.46 -4.17
CA ASP A 21 -0.79 -9.90 -4.06
C ASP A 21 -1.75 -8.69 -4.04
N LEU A 22 -1.40 -7.64 -3.28
CA LEU A 22 -2.19 -6.43 -3.21
C LEU A 22 -2.23 -5.68 -4.55
N THR A 23 -1.10 -5.51 -5.24
CA THR A 23 -1.07 -4.83 -6.54
C THR A 23 -1.74 -5.66 -7.63
N ARG A 24 -1.67 -6.99 -7.56
CA ARG A 24 -2.44 -7.90 -8.43
C ARG A 24 -3.94 -7.66 -8.28
N HIS A 25 -4.45 -7.49 -7.05
CA HIS A 25 -5.86 -7.16 -6.84
C HIS A 25 -6.25 -5.84 -7.53
N LEU A 26 -5.40 -4.81 -7.45
CA LEU A 26 -5.64 -3.52 -8.12
C LEU A 26 -5.67 -3.66 -9.65
N VAL A 27 -4.71 -4.40 -10.23
CA VAL A 27 -4.64 -4.62 -11.68
C VAL A 27 -5.84 -5.43 -12.18
N ILE A 28 -6.26 -6.47 -11.44
CA ILE A 28 -7.42 -7.30 -11.81
C ILE A 28 -8.74 -6.51 -11.76
N ARG A 29 -8.92 -5.66 -10.75
CA ARG A 29 -10.08 -4.75 -10.68
C ARG A 29 -10.08 -3.75 -11.86
N GLY A 30 -8.89 -3.44 -12.37
CA GLY A 30 -8.66 -2.67 -13.58
C GLY A 30 -8.70 -1.16 -13.36
N GLY A 31 -8.20 -0.40 -14.34
CA GLY A 31 -8.00 1.04 -14.19
C GLY A 31 -6.63 1.44 -13.63
N CYS A 32 -5.84 0.46 -13.15
CA CYS A 32 -4.45 0.63 -12.76
C CYS A 32 -3.52 -0.29 -13.55
N THR A 33 -2.25 0.10 -13.72
CA THR A 33 -1.14 -0.76 -14.13
C THR A 33 0.13 -0.43 -13.36
N GLU A 34 0.96 -1.44 -13.15
CA GLU A 34 2.31 -1.27 -12.66
C GLU A 34 3.21 -0.71 -13.78
N VAL A 35 4.18 0.13 -13.40
CA VAL A 35 5.28 0.59 -14.27
C VAL A 35 6.62 0.40 -13.57
N MET A 36 7.70 0.32 -14.36
CA MET A 36 9.03 -0.06 -13.88
C MET A 36 9.84 1.10 -13.28
N SER A 37 9.39 2.34 -13.45
CA SER A 37 10.12 3.53 -13.03
C SER A 37 9.18 4.55 -12.38
N GLN A 38 9.74 5.37 -11.48
CA GLN A 38 8.99 6.44 -10.83
C GLN A 38 8.55 7.51 -11.84
N GLU A 39 9.40 7.80 -12.84
CA GLU A 39 9.18 8.83 -13.85
C GLU A 39 7.91 8.56 -14.67
N GLU A 40 7.70 7.29 -15.01
CA GLU A 40 6.53 6.80 -15.75
C GLU A 40 5.27 6.67 -14.88
N SER A 41 5.38 6.79 -13.56
CA SER A 41 4.25 6.59 -12.65
C SER A 41 3.42 7.87 -12.46
N ASP A 42 2.14 7.71 -12.18
CA ASP A 42 1.26 8.77 -11.69
C ASP A 42 1.26 8.82 -10.15
N VAL A 43 1.55 7.68 -9.49
CA VAL A 43 1.57 7.50 -8.03
C VAL A 43 2.64 6.50 -7.62
N ILE A 44 3.23 6.68 -6.43
CA ILE A 44 4.07 5.68 -5.78
C ILE A 44 3.21 4.85 -4.83
N MET A 45 3.22 3.54 -4.99
CA MET A 45 2.69 2.60 -4.02
C MET A 45 3.81 2.11 -3.11
N ALA A 46 3.92 2.71 -1.94
CA ALA A 46 4.95 2.41 -0.97
C ALA A 46 4.47 1.34 0.03
N PHE A 47 5.28 0.30 0.26
CA PHE A 47 4.95 -0.78 1.18
C PHE A 47 5.88 -0.76 2.40
N CYS A 48 5.28 -0.78 3.59
CA CYS A 48 5.97 -0.74 4.88
C CYS A 48 5.47 -1.89 5.77
N PRO A 49 6.20 -3.01 5.87
CA PRO A 49 5.92 -4.04 6.84
C PRO A 49 6.34 -3.60 8.24
N ILE A 50 5.45 -3.80 9.21
CA ILE A 50 5.74 -3.57 10.63
C ILE A 50 6.51 -4.77 11.17
N VAL A 51 7.75 -4.53 11.56
CA VAL A 51 8.69 -5.54 12.10
C VAL A 51 9.01 -5.25 13.56
N SER A 52 9.07 -3.96 13.92
CA SER A 52 9.37 -3.50 15.27
C SER A 52 8.16 -2.81 15.89
N ARG A 53 7.94 -1.54 15.56
CA ARG A 53 6.86 -0.70 16.06
C ARG A 53 6.38 0.17 14.90
N ALA A 54 5.06 0.28 14.77
CA ALA A 54 4.43 1.03 13.68
C ALA A 54 5.04 2.41 13.46
N GLY A 55 5.18 3.22 14.52
CA GLY A 55 5.76 4.57 14.39
C GLY A 55 7.19 4.58 13.86
N THR A 56 8.05 3.68 14.37
CA THR A 56 9.47 3.62 13.95
C THR A 56 9.60 3.14 12.51
N ASP A 57 8.89 2.07 12.15
CA ASP A 57 8.99 1.49 10.80
C ASP A 57 8.38 2.42 9.74
N ILE A 58 7.25 3.09 10.06
CA ILE A 58 6.62 4.09 9.18
C ILE A 58 7.55 5.30 9.00
N GLU A 59 8.11 5.85 10.06
CA GLU A 59 9.04 6.98 9.97
C GLU A 59 10.25 6.63 9.10
N ALA A 60 10.86 5.46 9.30
CA ALA A 60 11.98 4.98 8.52
C ALA A 60 11.60 4.75 7.04
N ALA A 61 10.39 4.28 6.76
CA ALA A 61 9.90 4.14 5.39
C ALA A 61 9.69 5.49 4.71
N LEU A 62 9.06 6.45 5.41
CA LEU A 62 8.82 7.79 4.89
C LEU A 62 10.11 8.54 4.54
N GLN A 63 11.22 8.26 5.23
CA GLN A 63 12.53 8.83 4.92
C GLN A 63 13.18 8.24 3.65
N GLN A 64 12.85 7.00 3.29
CA GLN A 64 13.42 6.31 2.13
C GLN A 64 12.60 6.49 0.86
N ILE A 65 11.28 6.67 0.99
CA ILE A 65 10.39 6.83 -0.17
C ILE A 65 10.78 8.09 -0.95
N PRO A 66 11.03 7.99 -2.27
CA PRO A 66 11.43 9.15 -3.06
C PRO A 66 10.31 10.20 -3.13
N ALA A 67 10.70 11.46 -3.24
CA ALA A 67 9.77 12.57 -3.43
C ALA A 67 9.43 12.78 -4.92
N GLY A 68 8.42 13.60 -5.19
CA GLY A 68 8.08 14.07 -6.55
C GLY A 68 6.84 13.45 -7.18
N LYS A 69 6.21 12.48 -6.52
CA LYS A 69 4.91 11.91 -6.91
C LYS A 69 4.02 11.77 -5.66
N PRO A 70 2.69 11.78 -5.80
CA PRO A 70 1.79 11.38 -4.71
C PRO A 70 2.10 9.96 -4.24
N ILE A 71 1.97 9.71 -2.94
CA ILE A 71 2.27 8.43 -2.31
C ILE A 71 1.00 7.83 -1.71
N ILE A 72 0.79 6.55 -1.99
CA ILE A 72 -0.10 5.68 -1.23
C ILE A 72 0.77 4.79 -0.37
N LEU A 73 0.68 4.95 0.95
CA LEU A 73 1.40 4.12 1.91
C LEU A 73 0.54 2.91 2.30
N VAL A 74 1.06 1.72 2.06
CA VAL A 74 0.47 0.45 2.47
C VAL A 74 1.26 -0.09 3.65
N VAL A 75 0.66 -0.06 4.84
CA VAL A 75 1.26 -0.58 6.07
C VAL A 75 0.85 -2.04 6.23
N LEU A 76 1.82 -2.95 6.30
CA LEU A 76 1.60 -4.39 6.38
C LEU A 76 1.84 -4.88 7.81
N HIS A 77 0.78 -5.36 8.46
CA HIS A 77 0.81 -5.89 9.82
C HIS A 77 0.89 -7.41 9.78
N HIS A 78 1.96 -7.94 10.36
CA HIS A 78 2.19 -9.37 10.41
C HIS A 78 1.28 -10.04 11.44
N THR A 79 0.40 -10.93 10.99
CA THR A 79 -0.54 -11.65 11.85
C THR A 79 -1.18 -12.81 11.11
N PHE A 80 -1.51 -13.90 11.82
CA PHE A 80 -2.32 -14.99 11.28
C PHE A 80 -3.83 -14.73 11.44
N ASN A 81 -4.24 -13.76 12.28
CA ASN A 81 -5.64 -13.50 12.58
C ASN A 81 -6.26 -12.53 11.55
N PRO A 82 -7.21 -12.98 10.71
CA PRO A 82 -7.85 -12.11 9.71
C PRO A 82 -8.72 -10.99 10.32
N ASP A 83 -9.14 -11.16 11.58
CA ASP A 83 -9.94 -10.18 12.34
C ASP A 83 -9.09 -9.29 13.24
N TYR A 84 -7.76 -9.30 13.07
CA TYR A 84 -6.87 -8.50 13.89
C TYR A 84 -7.17 -7.00 13.72
N THR A 85 -7.39 -6.34 14.85
CA THR A 85 -7.62 -4.90 14.89
C THR A 85 -6.28 -4.19 14.97
N VAL A 86 -5.98 -3.41 13.94
CA VAL A 86 -4.78 -2.57 13.89
C VAL A 86 -5.17 -1.11 14.15
N PRO A 87 -4.35 -0.35 14.88
CA PRO A 87 -4.51 1.10 14.97
C PRO A 87 -4.44 1.74 13.57
N ASP A 88 -5.15 2.84 13.40
CA ASP A 88 -5.13 3.66 12.18
C ASP A 88 -3.75 4.30 11.99
N SER A 89 -2.97 3.78 11.05
CA SER A 89 -1.59 4.20 10.80
C SER A 89 -1.50 5.58 10.15
N SER A 90 -2.58 6.11 9.57
CA SER A 90 -2.56 7.45 8.96
C SER A 90 -2.19 8.54 9.98
N ARG A 91 -2.48 8.30 11.26
CA ARG A 91 -2.14 9.20 12.38
C ARG A 91 -0.64 9.36 12.62
N LEU A 92 0.16 8.43 12.11
CA LEU A 92 1.62 8.44 12.24
C LEU A 92 2.30 9.10 11.02
N VAL A 93 1.52 9.49 10.01
CA VAL A 93 2.03 10.06 8.76
C VAL A 93 1.86 11.57 8.77
N THR A 94 2.99 12.29 8.69
CA THR A 94 3.03 13.77 8.66
C THR A 94 3.43 14.32 7.29
N ARG A 95 3.86 13.46 6.37
CA ARG A 95 4.41 13.84 5.07
C ARG A 95 3.28 14.22 4.09
N GLY A 96 3.29 15.46 3.60
CA GLY A 96 2.17 16.06 2.85
C GLY A 96 1.92 15.51 1.44
N ASP A 97 2.87 14.77 0.86
CA ASP A 97 2.72 14.07 -0.42
C ASP A 97 2.15 12.64 -0.26
N VAL A 98 1.95 12.15 0.98
CA VAL A 98 1.19 10.94 1.25
C VAL A 98 -0.30 11.25 1.19
N ILE A 99 -0.94 10.81 0.11
CA ILE A 99 -2.35 11.13 -0.18
C ILE A 99 -3.34 10.12 0.40
N LEU A 100 -2.86 8.92 0.77
CA LEU A 100 -3.62 7.85 1.41
C LEU A 100 -2.66 6.95 2.20
N THR A 101 -3.12 6.47 3.35
CA THR A 101 -2.49 5.38 4.09
C THR A 101 -3.54 4.31 4.31
N VAL A 102 -3.20 3.06 4.01
CA VAL A 102 -4.07 1.90 4.27
C VAL A 102 -3.31 0.86 5.08
N ASP A 103 -4.04 0.18 5.97
CA ASP A 103 -3.51 -0.88 6.80
C ASP A 103 -3.96 -2.24 6.27
N CYS A 104 -3.02 -3.15 6.04
CA CYS A 104 -3.24 -4.48 5.51
C CYS A 104 -2.65 -5.56 6.43
N LEU A 105 -3.24 -6.75 6.43
CA LEU A 105 -2.77 -7.90 7.20
C LEU A 105 -2.08 -8.91 6.27
N PHE A 106 -0.96 -9.47 6.71
CA PHE A 106 -0.25 -10.51 5.97
C PHE A 106 0.38 -11.54 6.91
N HIS A 107 0.67 -12.72 6.38
CA HIS A 107 1.36 -13.80 7.08
C HIS A 107 2.31 -14.52 6.13
N GLU A 108 3.45 -15.01 6.61
CA GLU A 108 4.49 -15.66 5.81
C GLU A 108 3.99 -16.89 5.05
N SER A 109 3.03 -17.63 5.61
CA SER A 109 2.48 -18.83 4.98
C SER A 109 1.31 -18.58 4.04
N GLN A 110 0.69 -17.38 4.10
CA GLN A 110 -0.53 -17.06 3.35
C GLN A 110 -0.35 -15.87 2.40
N GLY A 111 0.73 -15.10 2.53
CA GLY A 111 0.87 -13.82 1.85
C GLY A 111 -0.11 -12.80 2.41
N LEU A 112 -0.71 -12.00 1.53
CA LEU A 112 -1.78 -11.06 1.90
C LEU A 112 -3.03 -11.83 2.33
N LEU A 113 -3.56 -11.54 3.52
CA LEU A 113 -4.74 -12.27 4.01
C LEU A 113 -6.01 -11.95 3.19
N GLU A 114 -6.84 -12.96 2.97
CA GLU A 114 -8.20 -12.78 2.47
C GLU A 114 -9.11 -12.35 3.62
N CYS A 115 -9.25 -11.03 3.84
CA CYS A 115 -10.08 -10.50 4.91
C CYS A 115 -10.77 -9.18 4.54
N HIS A 116 -11.79 -8.79 5.32
CA HIS A 116 -12.54 -7.55 5.11
C HIS A 116 -11.65 -6.31 5.12
N ARG A 117 -10.61 -6.28 5.95
CA ARG A 117 -9.67 -5.15 6.02
C ARG A 117 -8.90 -4.98 4.71
N ASN A 118 -8.34 -6.05 4.17
CA ASN A 118 -7.55 -5.98 2.93
C ASN A 118 -8.43 -5.67 1.73
N GLU A 119 -9.65 -6.21 1.67
CA GLU A 119 -10.63 -5.84 0.64
C GLU A 119 -11.05 -4.37 0.74
N ALA A 120 -11.24 -3.83 1.95
CA ALA A 120 -11.51 -2.42 2.17
C ALA A 120 -10.32 -1.53 1.75
N ALA A 121 -9.10 -1.92 2.11
CA ALA A 121 -7.87 -1.22 1.70
C ALA A 121 -7.75 -1.12 0.18
N VAL A 122 -7.99 -2.22 -0.55
CA VAL A 122 -8.02 -2.22 -2.03
C VAL A 122 -9.07 -1.24 -2.56
N LYS A 123 -10.29 -1.24 -2.00
CA LYS A 123 -11.35 -0.31 -2.40
C LYS A 123 -11.01 1.15 -2.12
N GLU A 124 -10.40 1.44 -0.97
CA GLU A 124 -9.95 2.78 -0.61
C GLU A 124 -8.89 3.30 -1.58
N VAL A 125 -7.93 2.45 -1.96
CA VAL A 125 -6.93 2.78 -2.98
C VAL A 125 -7.60 3.10 -4.32
N LEU A 126 -8.50 2.25 -4.81
CA LEU A 126 -9.22 2.48 -6.07
C LEU A 126 -10.04 3.78 -6.03
N ASN A 127 -10.78 4.01 -4.95
CA ASN A 127 -11.57 5.22 -4.74
C ASN A 127 -10.67 6.46 -4.73
N LYS A 128 -9.53 6.42 -4.04
CA LYS A 128 -8.58 7.53 -3.98
C LYS A 128 -8.01 7.87 -5.37
N LEU A 129 -7.84 6.85 -6.21
CA LEU A 129 -7.39 6.98 -7.58
C LEU A 129 -8.52 7.34 -8.56
N ASN A 130 -9.74 7.62 -8.06
CA ASN A 130 -10.95 7.89 -8.85
C ASN A 130 -11.30 6.77 -9.84
N ILE A 131 -11.03 5.53 -9.44
CA ILE A 131 -11.37 4.34 -10.21
C ILE A 131 -12.69 3.81 -9.65
N HIS A 132 -13.77 4.17 -10.33
CA HIS A 132 -15.12 3.72 -10.04
C HIS A 132 -15.51 2.68 -11.10
N ARG A 133 -15.51 1.40 -10.74
CA ARG A 133 -15.98 0.31 -11.59
C ARG A 133 -17.02 -0.50 -10.85
#